data_AF-B2VQY5-F1
#
_entry.id   AF-B2VQY5-F1
#
_cell.length_a   1.000
_cell.length_b   1.000
_cell.length_c   1.000
_cell.angle_alpha   90.00
_cell.angle_beta   90.00
_cell.angle_gamma   90.00
#
_symmetry.space_group_name_H-M   'P 1'
#
loop_
_entity.id
_entity.type
_entity.pdbx_description
1 polymer ?
#
loop_
_entity_poly.entity_id
_entity_poly.type
_entity_poly.pdbx_seq_one_letter_code
_entity_poly.pdbx_strand_id
1 'polypeptide(L)'
;MASDSPPDAHLSASQMSSGSSDESLTPLEQEVLDEYARLLGNLNTMSTLLLTLSNAPSAAILDGLRGLERKTSLVFTLLKASVYSIVLNQQIDTDLGEGVVRESEGLQRDGGRGEGIMDFGDE
;
A
#
# COMPACT_ATOMS: atom_id res chain seq x y z
N MET A 1 -58.50 -64.87 70.93
CA MET A 1 -57.11 -64.99 70.45
C MET A 1 -56.53 -63.60 70.42
N ALA A 2 -55.38 -63.41 71.06
CA ALA A 2 -54.69 -62.15 71.26
C ALA A 2 -53.69 -61.87 70.12
N SER A 3 -53.51 -60.58 69.81
CA SER A 3 -52.29 -59.93 69.29
C SER A 3 -52.68 -58.46 69.04
N ASP A 4 -52.43 -57.53 69.97
CA ASP A 4 -51.19 -56.78 70.25
C ASP A 4 -50.99 -55.55 69.33
N SER A 5 -50.58 -54.42 69.91
CA SER A 5 -50.54 -53.02 69.38
C SER A 5 -49.05 -52.59 69.16
N PRO A 6 -48.61 -51.36 68.74
CA PRO A 6 -49.27 -50.09 68.33
C PRO A 6 -48.55 -49.41 67.07
N PRO A 7 -48.69 -48.09 66.77
CA PRO A 7 -48.56 -47.45 65.43
C PRO A 7 -47.19 -46.83 65.11
N ASP A 8 -46.90 -46.55 63.83
CA ASP A 8 -45.81 -45.63 63.48
C ASP A 8 -46.00 -44.86 62.15
N ALA A 9 -45.57 -43.60 62.25
CA ALA A 9 -44.96 -42.78 61.21
C ALA A 9 -45.85 -42.15 60.11
N HIS A 10 -46.24 -40.92 60.43
CA HIS A 10 -46.48 -39.80 59.53
C HIS A 10 -45.55 -39.78 58.30
N LEU A 11 -46.09 -40.04 57.12
CA LEU A 11 -45.49 -39.60 55.87
C LEU A 11 -46.49 -38.68 55.16
N SER A 12 -46.51 -37.43 55.61
CA SER A 12 -46.94 -36.29 54.77
C SER A 12 -45.97 -36.16 53.60
N ALA A 13 -46.06 -37.10 52.66
CA ALA A 13 -45.57 -36.91 51.31
C ALA A 13 -46.62 -36.06 50.58
N SER A 14 -46.14 -34.99 49.94
CA SER A 14 -46.93 -34.12 49.07
C SER A 14 -47.76 -33.04 49.77
N GLN A 15 -47.10 -31.94 50.16
CA GLN A 15 -47.37 -30.69 49.45
C GLN A 15 -46.26 -29.67 49.71
N MET A 16 -45.32 -29.65 48.75
CA MET A 16 -44.75 -28.42 48.21
C MET A 16 -44.33 -27.40 49.27
N SER A 17 -43.26 -27.68 50.01
CA SER A 17 -42.31 -26.61 50.27
C SER A 17 -41.89 -26.08 48.90
N SER A 18 -42.42 -24.92 48.58
CA SER A 18 -42.12 -24.11 47.42
C SER A 18 -40.71 -24.39 46.91
N GLY A 19 -40.62 -24.75 45.62
CA GLY A 19 -39.39 -24.73 44.83
C GLY A 19 -38.89 -23.30 44.68
N SER A 20 -38.55 -22.71 45.82
CA SER A 20 -38.00 -21.38 46.04
C SER A 20 -36.74 -21.52 46.90
N SER A 21 -35.96 -22.58 46.69
CA SER A 21 -34.56 -22.32 46.36
C SER A 21 -34.65 -21.73 44.95
N ASP A 22 -34.79 -20.42 44.79
CA ASP A 22 -33.59 -19.58 44.90
C ASP A 22 -32.41 -20.44 44.47
N GLU A 23 -32.35 -20.64 43.15
CA GLU A 23 -31.11 -20.91 42.42
C GLU A 23 -30.25 -19.66 42.57
N SER A 24 -29.99 -19.28 43.82
CA SER A 24 -29.17 -18.18 44.23
C SER A 24 -27.78 -18.67 43.92
N LEU A 25 -27.32 -18.31 42.73
CA LEU A 25 -25.94 -18.48 42.31
C LEU A 25 -25.05 -18.16 43.51
N THR A 26 -24.11 -19.05 43.78
CA THR A 26 -23.17 -18.80 44.86
C THR A 26 -22.49 -17.45 44.61
N PRO A 27 -22.11 -16.68 45.65
CA PRO A 27 -21.57 -15.33 45.45
C PRO A 27 -20.40 -15.27 44.45
N LEU A 28 -19.61 -16.34 44.39
CA LEU A 28 -18.51 -16.51 43.45
C LEU A 28 -18.98 -16.73 42.01
N GLU A 29 -20.04 -17.51 41.77
CA GLU A 29 -20.57 -17.76 40.43
C GLU A 29 -21.12 -16.46 39.80
N GLN A 30 -21.81 -15.63 40.58
CA GLN A 30 -22.29 -14.33 40.12
C GLN A 30 -21.13 -13.38 39.78
N GLU A 31 -20.10 -13.31 40.63
CA GLU A 31 -18.90 -12.49 40.39
C GLU A 31 -18.18 -12.92 39.09
N VAL A 32 -18.05 -14.23 38.88
CA VAL A 32 -17.43 -14.78 37.67
C VAL A 32 -18.27 -14.45 36.43
N LEU A 33 -19.60 -14.58 36.48
CA LEU A 33 -20.48 -14.22 35.37
C LEU A 33 -20.44 -12.73 35.05
N ASP A 34 -20.39 -11.87 36.06
CA ASP A 34 -20.26 -10.42 35.88
C ASP A 34 -18.92 -10.06 35.21
N GLU A 35 -17.82 -10.71 35.60
CA GLU A 35 -16.51 -10.51 34.96
C GLU A 35 -16.47 -11.08 33.53
N TYR A 36 -17.12 -12.22 33.25
CA TYR A 36 -17.25 -12.72 31.87
C TYR A 36 -18.10 -11.80 31.00
N ALA A 37 -19.20 -11.23 31.54
CA ALA A 37 -20.02 -10.27 30.82
C ALA A 37 -19.23 -9.00 30.50
N ARG A 38 -18.42 -8.53 31.46
CA ARG A 38 -17.53 -7.39 31.28
C ARG A 38 -16.44 -7.69 30.24
N LEU A 39 -15.82 -8.86 30.31
CA LEU A 39 -14.81 -9.31 29.35
C LEU A 39 -15.39 -9.41 27.94
N LEU A 40 -16.59 -9.96 27.79
CA LEU A 40 -17.29 -10.03 26.51
C LEU A 40 -17.58 -8.63 25.95
N GLY A 41 -18.04 -7.72 26.80
CA GLY A 41 -18.23 -6.31 26.43
C GLY A 41 -16.94 -5.64 25.96
N ASN A 42 -15.83 -5.89 26.67
CA ASN A 42 -14.51 -5.39 26.30
C ASN A 42 -14.03 -5.99 24.97
N LEU A 43 -14.20 -7.30 24.76
CA LEU A 43 -13.84 -7.97 23.51
C LEU A 43 -14.65 -7.46 22.33
N ASN A 44 -15.95 -7.24 22.51
CA ASN A 44 -16.81 -6.70 21.46
C ASN A 44 -16.41 -5.25 21.11
N THR A 45 -16.06 -4.46 22.12
CA THR A 45 -15.54 -3.10 21.93
C THR A 45 -14.21 -3.12 21.17
N MET A 46 -13.27 -3.99 21.57
CA MET A 46 -11.99 -4.14 20.88
C MET A 46 -12.17 -4.61 19.43
N SER A 47 -13.04 -5.58 19.18
CA SER A 47 -13.38 -6.05 17.83
C SER A 47 -13.89 -4.91 16.96
N THR A 48 -14.83 -4.11 17.48
CA THR A 48 -15.38 -2.95 16.78
C THR A 48 -14.29 -1.90 16.48
N LEU A 49 -13.41 -1.61 17.43
CA LEU A 49 -12.29 -0.69 17.23
C LEU A 49 -11.29 -1.20 16.19
N LEU A 50 -10.96 -2.49 16.21
CA LEU A 50 -10.08 -3.10 15.20
C LEU A 50 -10.72 -3.05 13.81
N LEU A 51 -12.03 -3.25 13.71
CA LEU A 51 -12.75 -3.23 12.44
C LEU A 51 -12.81 -1.81 11.86
N THR A 52 -13.00 -0.79 12.69
CA THR A 52 -12.92 0.62 12.26
C THR A 52 -11.50 1.01 11.85
N LEU A 53 -10.50 0.61 12.62
CA LEU A 53 -9.09 0.90 12.34
C LEU A 53 -8.53 0.13 11.13
N SER A 54 -9.07 -1.06 10.82
CA SER A 54 -8.76 -1.78 9.58
C SER A 54 -9.31 -1.05 8.35
N ASN A 55 -10.56 -0.57 8.44
CA ASN A 55 -11.30 -0.12 7.27
C ASN A 55 -11.11 1.36 6.93
N ALA A 56 -10.89 2.24 7.91
CA ALA A 56 -10.86 3.70 7.68
C ALA A 56 -9.52 4.28 7.21
N PRO A 57 -8.36 3.96 7.81
CA PRO A 57 -7.08 4.57 7.42
C PRO A 57 -6.51 3.98 6.12
N SER A 58 -6.82 2.72 5.79
CA SER A 58 -6.26 2.05 4.61
C SER A 58 -6.74 2.65 3.30
N ALA A 59 -8.05 2.91 3.16
CA ALA A 59 -8.62 3.45 1.93
C ALA A 59 -8.15 4.89 1.63
N ALA A 60 -8.20 5.79 2.62
CA ALA A 60 -7.81 7.18 2.45
C ALA A 60 -6.31 7.35 2.12
N ILE A 61 -5.45 6.55 2.77
CA ILE A 61 -4.01 6.58 2.49
C ILE A 61 -3.72 6.01 1.10
N LEU A 62 -4.37 4.93 0.69
CA LEU A 62 -4.19 4.36 -0.65
C LEU A 62 -4.63 5.31 -1.76
N ASP A 63 -5.73 6.03 -1.60
CA ASP A 63 -6.16 7.05 -2.57
C ASP A 63 -5.19 8.24 -2.60
N GLY A 64 -4.68 8.66 -1.44
CA GLY A 64 -3.61 9.65 -1.34
C GLY A 64 -2.35 9.23 -2.09
N LEU A 65 -1.89 7.99 -1.90
CA LEU A 65 -0.71 7.43 -2.57
C LEU A 65 -0.91 7.32 -4.08
N ARG A 66 -2.06 6.84 -4.55
CA ARG A 66 -2.39 6.82 -6.00
C ARG A 66 -2.41 8.22 -6.60
N GLY A 67 -2.99 9.19 -5.88
CA GLY A 67 -2.98 10.58 -6.31
C GLY A 67 -1.57 11.15 -6.40
N LEU A 68 -0.70 10.78 -5.46
CA LEU A 68 0.69 11.21 -5.41
C LEU A 68 1.52 10.57 -6.53
N GLU A 69 1.37 9.27 -6.77
CA GLU A 69 1.98 8.54 -7.89
C GLU A 69 1.68 9.21 -9.23
N ARG A 70 0.41 9.49 -9.54
CA ARG A 70 0.05 10.14 -10.81
C ARG A 70 0.73 11.50 -10.98
N LYS A 71 0.80 12.30 -9.92
CA LYS A 71 1.41 13.64 -9.94
C LYS A 71 2.92 13.54 -10.14
N THR A 72 3.59 12.66 -9.41
CA THR A 72 5.05 12.52 -9.52
C THR A 72 5.46 11.84 -10.83
N SER A 73 4.69 10.87 -11.34
CA SER A 73 4.91 10.29 -12.68
C SER A 73 4.80 11.33 -13.79
N LEU A 74 3.84 12.27 -13.68
CA LEU A 74 3.72 13.37 -14.62
C LEU A 74 4.95 14.29 -14.55
N VAL A 75 5.35 14.71 -13.34
CA VAL A 75 6.55 15.54 -13.13
C VAL A 75 7.80 14.84 -13.65
N PHE A 76 7.98 13.55 -13.36
CA PHE A 76 9.11 12.75 -13.83
C PHE A 76 9.15 12.65 -15.36
N THR A 77 8.00 12.46 -16.00
CA THR A 77 7.91 12.38 -17.47
C THR A 77 8.26 13.73 -18.11
N LEU A 78 7.72 14.83 -17.59
CA LEU A 78 8.01 16.17 -18.08
C LEU A 78 9.49 16.52 -17.89
N LEU A 79 10.06 16.16 -16.73
CA LEU A 79 11.48 16.33 -16.47
C LEU A 79 12.33 15.52 -17.45
N LYS A 80 12.00 14.24 -17.66
CA LYS A 80 12.73 13.37 -18.59
C LYS A 80 12.68 13.88 -20.03
N ALA A 81 11.51 14.33 -20.49
CA ALA A 81 11.34 14.93 -21.81
C ALA A 81 12.15 16.23 -21.95
N SER A 82 12.12 17.09 -20.92
CA SER A 82 12.89 18.34 -20.88
C SER A 82 14.39 18.07 -20.96
N VAL A 83 14.90 17.18 -20.11
CA VAL A 83 16.32 16.80 -20.10
C VAL A 83 16.73 16.17 -21.42
N TYR A 84 15.94 15.25 -21.96
CA TYR A 84 16.25 14.62 -23.25
C TYR A 84 16.31 15.63 -24.39
N SER A 85 15.36 16.57 -24.45
CA SER A 85 15.37 17.63 -25.46
C SER A 85 16.62 18.50 -25.36
N ILE A 86 17.05 18.86 -24.14
CA ILE A 86 18.22 19.70 -23.93
C ILE A 86 19.50 18.96 -24.33
N VAL A 87 19.66 17.71 -23.88
CA VAL A 87 20.86 16.90 -24.20
C VAL A 87 20.95 16.62 -25.69
N LEU A 88 19.83 16.32 -26.35
CA LEU A 88 19.80 16.08 -27.79
C LEU A 88 20.18 17.33 -28.58
N ASN A 89 19.65 18.49 -28.22
CA ASN A 89 20.00 19.75 -28.89
C ASN A 89 21.50 20.09 -28.74
N GLN A 90 22.09 19.82 -27.57
CA GLN A 90 23.53 19.99 -27.36
C GLN A 90 24.37 19.05 -28.21
N GLN A 91 23.96 17.79 -28.36
CA GLN A 91 24.64 16.84 -29.24
C GLN A 91 24.58 17.32 -30.69
N ILE A 92 23.41 17.79 -31.15
CA ILE A 92 23.25 18.33 -32.51
C ILE A 92 24.13 19.57 -32.72
N ASP A 93 24.15 20.53 -31.79
CA ASP A 93 25.00 21.73 -31.92
C ASP A 93 26.50 21.38 -31.89
N THR A 94 26.89 20.39 -31.09
CA THR A 94 28.29 19.91 -31.02
C THR A 94 28.69 19.20 -32.32
N ASP A 95 27.84 18.30 -32.82
CA ASP A 95 28.07 17.55 -34.07
C ASP A 95 28.08 18.48 -35.30
N LEU A 96 27.21 19.50 -35.33
CA LEU A 96 27.22 20.54 -36.37
C LEU A 96 28.46 21.43 -36.28
N GLY A 97 28.97 21.70 -35.07
CA GLY A 97 30.22 22.43 -34.86
C GLY A 97 31.46 21.69 -35.34
N GLU A 98 31.49 20.35 -35.27
CA GLU A 98 32.60 19.53 -35.77
C GLU A 98 32.51 19.22 -37.27
N GLY A 99 31.31 19.22 -37.87
CA GLY A 99 31.11 18.96 -39.30
C GLY A 99 31.56 20.09 -40.23
N VAL A 100 31.41 21.35 -39.81
CA VAL A 100 31.75 22.53 -40.64
C VAL A 100 33.26 22.70 -40.83
N VAL A 101 34.10 22.23 -39.91
CA VAL A 101 35.56 22.34 -40.01
C VAL A 101 36.15 21.36 -41.05
N ARG A 102 35.45 20.28 -41.38
CA ARG A 102 35.98 19.22 -42.26
C ARG A 102 35.64 19.39 -43.74
N GLU A 103 34.65 20.20 -44.09
CA GLU A 103 34.27 20.40 -45.51
C GLU A 103 35.10 21.50 -46.21
N SER A 104 35.80 22.36 -45.46
CA SER A 104 36.62 23.46 -46.02
C SER A 104 38.09 23.10 -46.35
N GLU A 105 38.61 21.94 -45.96
CA GLU A 105 40.03 21.57 -46.22
C GLU A 105 40.24 20.61 -47.41
N GLY A 106 39.17 20.17 -48.10
CA GLY A 106 39.25 19.18 -49.18
C GLY A 106 39.41 19.72 -50.61
N LEU A 107 39.23 21.03 -50.85
CA LEU A 107 39.12 21.60 -52.21
C LEU A 107 40.32 22.47 -52.61
N GLN A 108 41.56 22.03 -52.38
CA GLN A 108 42.71 22.76 -52.94
C GLN A 108 43.98 21.94 -53.18
N ARG A 109 43.90 20.70 -53.67
CA ARG A 109 45.08 19.99 -54.19
C ARG A 109 44.74 18.98 -55.29
N ASP A 110 44.29 19.45 -56.46
CA ASP A 110 44.70 18.82 -57.72
C ASP A 110 44.37 19.72 -58.91
N GLY A 111 45.31 19.91 -59.83
CA GLY A 111 45.10 20.68 -61.07
C GLY A 111 46.16 21.74 -61.35
N GLY A 112 47.35 21.32 -61.79
CA GLY A 112 48.38 22.24 -62.26
C GLY A 112 49.69 21.58 -62.73
N ARG A 113 49.62 20.40 -63.34
CA ARG A 113 50.75 19.81 -64.07
C ARG A 113 50.51 19.96 -65.56
N GLY A 114 51.33 20.81 -66.17
CA GLY A 114 51.72 20.72 -67.58
C GLY A 114 50.88 21.54 -68.54
N GLU A 115 51.37 22.73 -68.89
CA GLU A 115 51.35 23.17 -70.29
C GLU A 115 52.72 23.77 -70.64
N GLY A 116 53.34 23.19 -71.66
CA GLY A 116 54.61 23.61 -72.19
C GLY A 116 54.45 24.93 -72.95
N ILE A 117 55.24 25.92 -72.55
CA ILE A 117 55.52 27.07 -73.40
C ILE A 117 56.62 26.62 -74.37
N MET A 118 56.21 26.18 -75.56
CA MET A 118 57.08 26.20 -76.73
C MET A 118 57.18 27.66 -77.19
N ASP A 119 58.30 28.27 -76.83
CA ASP A 119 58.74 29.57 -77.34
C ASP A 119 59.15 29.40 -78.81
N PHE A 120 58.43 30.05 -79.72
CA PHE A 120 58.59 29.94 -81.17
C PHE A 120 58.62 31.36 -81.77
N GLY A 121 59.77 31.73 -82.36
CA GLY A 121 60.00 32.96 -83.14
C GLY A 121 60.42 34.17 -82.26
N ASP A 122 61.43 34.97 -82.57
CA ASP A 122 61.82 35.47 -83.89
C ASP A 122 63.31 35.89 -83.99
N GLU A 123 63.84 35.70 -85.20
CA GLU A 123 65.00 36.31 -85.90
C GLU A 123 66.43 36.28 -85.30
#